data_AF-A0A067LRH4-F1
#
_entry.id   AF-A0A067LRH4-F1
#
_cell.length_a   1.000
_cell.length_b   1.000
_cell.length_c   1.000
_cell.angle_alpha   90.00
_cell.angle_beta   90.00
_cell.angle_gamma   90.00
#
_symmetry.space_group_name_H-M   'P 1'
#
loop_
_entity.id
_entity.type
_entity.pdbx_description
1 polymer ?
#
loop_
_entity_poly.entity_id
_entity_poly.type
_entity_poly.pdbx_seq_one_letter_code
_entity_poly.pdbx_strand_id
1 'polypeptide(L)'
;LSVPCCEICSPTPLDKINTGKRLATTKAPSIPAKGVCQDSVVEVLEPWRDHIQATHQRYFCCTGFAILSDLLVERIASAGPNHNQAYLKRVMGPWGLWDIHGDDLFDNVSQLDIPPREARPKTDPSP
;
A
#
# COMPACT_ATOMS: atom_id res chain seq x y z
N LEU A 1 13.83 7.39 60.25
CA LEU A 1 13.42 7.86 58.90
C LEU A 1 14.65 7.86 58.01
N SER A 2 14.80 6.85 57.15
CA SER A 2 15.79 6.81 56.08
C SER A 2 15.04 6.36 54.84
N VAL A 3 14.90 7.28 53.88
CA VAL A 3 14.19 7.03 52.62
C VAL A 3 15.20 6.41 51.66
N PRO A 4 14.97 5.19 51.13
CA PRO A 4 15.86 4.61 50.14
C PRO A 4 15.80 5.44 48.85
N CYS A 5 16.98 5.76 48.35
CA CYS A 5 17.26 6.61 47.22
C CYS A 5 16.67 6.12 45.89
N CYS A 6 16.49 7.10 45.01
CA CYS A 6 15.91 7.07 43.67
C CYS A 6 16.45 5.94 42.75
N GLU A 7 15.61 5.54 41.79
CA GLU A 7 15.87 4.61 40.66
C GLU A 7 17.07 4.99 39.75
N ILE A 8 17.79 6.06 40.06
CA ILE A 8 18.95 6.53 39.30
C ILE A 8 20.22 5.69 39.61
N CYS A 9 20.26 5.01 40.75
CA CYS A 9 21.47 4.34 41.23
C CYS A 9 21.50 2.81 41.04
N SER A 10 20.63 2.23 40.21
CA SER A 10 20.71 0.79 39.89
C SER A 10 20.99 0.57 38.41
N PRO A 11 22.24 0.26 38.00
CA PRO A 11 22.57 -0.11 36.64
C PRO A 11 22.32 -1.62 36.47
N THR A 12 21.07 -2.06 36.59
CA THR A 12 20.67 -3.38 36.09
C THR A 12 19.74 -3.18 34.89
N PRO A 13 20.22 -3.51 33.67
CA PRO A 13 19.59 -3.11 32.42
C PRO A 13 18.34 -3.95 32.18
N LEU A 14 17.26 -3.33 31.66
CA LEU A 14 16.35 -3.78 30.59
C LEU A 14 15.94 -5.28 30.46
N ASP A 15 16.17 -6.14 31.44
CA ASP A 15 15.93 -7.59 31.37
C ASP A 15 14.50 -7.98 31.76
N LYS A 16 13.64 -6.97 31.99
CA LYS A 16 12.20 -7.15 32.20
C LYS A 16 11.35 -6.59 31.05
N ILE A 17 11.92 -6.47 29.85
CA ILE A 17 11.06 -6.44 28.67
C ILE A 17 10.59 -7.87 28.44
N ASN A 18 9.47 -8.18 29.08
CA ASN A 18 8.67 -9.37 28.86
C ASN A 18 8.46 -9.52 27.35
N THR A 19 9.26 -10.36 26.70
CA THR A 19 9.15 -10.66 25.28
C THR A 19 7.91 -11.53 25.13
N GLY A 20 6.75 -10.88 25.15
CA GLY A 20 5.49 -11.51 24.85
C GLY A 20 5.66 -12.23 23.53
N LYS A 21 5.51 -13.56 23.56
CA LYS A 21 5.55 -14.42 22.38
C LYS A 21 4.75 -13.71 21.29
N ARG A 22 5.39 -13.34 20.18
CA ARG A 22 4.67 -12.84 19.01
C ARG A 22 3.62 -13.89 18.70
N LEU A 23 2.34 -13.58 18.98
CA LEU A 23 1.23 -14.34 18.42
C LEU A 23 1.52 -14.44 16.94
N ALA A 24 1.57 -15.67 16.42
CA ALA A 24 1.78 -15.89 15.00
C ALA A 24 0.75 -15.04 14.27
N THR A 25 1.20 -13.93 13.69
CA THR A 25 0.31 -13.07 12.93
C THR A 25 -0.20 -13.97 11.81
N THR A 26 -1.51 -14.15 11.73
CA THR A 26 -2.13 -14.74 10.54
C THR A 26 -1.52 -14.01 9.37
N LYS A 27 -0.73 -14.73 8.55
CA LYS A 27 -0.01 -14.15 7.42
C LYS A 27 -1.01 -13.24 6.69
N ALA A 28 -0.71 -11.95 6.65
CA ALA A 28 -1.51 -11.02 5.86
C ALA A 28 -1.69 -11.66 4.46
N PRO A 29 -2.89 -11.62 3.87
CA PRO A 29 -3.13 -12.21 2.56
C PRO A 29 -2.00 -11.76 1.64
N SER A 30 -1.28 -12.74 1.08
CA SER A 30 -0.07 -12.51 0.30
C SER A 30 -0.38 -11.43 -0.73
N ILE A 31 0.19 -10.24 -0.56
CA ILE A 31 0.14 -9.20 -1.58
C ILE A 31 0.71 -9.87 -2.84
N PRO A 32 0.00 -9.86 -3.97
CA PRO A 32 0.50 -10.47 -5.19
C PRO A 32 1.89 -9.90 -5.48
N ALA A 33 2.91 -10.77 -5.52
CA ALA A 33 4.30 -10.42 -5.84
C ALA A 33 4.37 -9.46 -7.04
N LYS A 34 4.99 -8.28 -6.86
CA LYS A 34 5.17 -7.23 -7.88
C LYS A 34 5.42 -7.89 -9.26
N GLY A 35 4.45 -7.80 -10.16
CA GLY A 35 4.65 -8.00 -11.60
C GLY A 35 5.44 -6.81 -12.17
N VAL A 36 5.76 -6.85 -13.47
CA VAL A 36 6.29 -5.67 -14.17
C VAL A 36 5.22 -4.57 -14.13
N CYS A 37 5.58 -3.38 -13.65
CA CYS A 37 4.67 -2.23 -13.68
C CYS A 37 4.46 -1.81 -15.13
N GLN A 38 3.21 -1.54 -15.49
CA GLN A 38 2.88 -1.05 -16.81
C GLN A 38 2.79 0.47 -16.82
N ASP A 39 3.59 1.08 -17.68
CA ASP A 39 3.67 2.54 -17.80
C ASP A 39 2.34 3.15 -18.24
N SER A 40 1.56 2.46 -19.08
CA SER A 40 0.22 2.88 -19.50
C SER A 40 -0.75 3.10 -18.32
N VAL A 41 -0.61 2.32 -17.25
CA VAL A 41 -1.41 2.50 -16.03
C VAL A 41 -0.96 3.71 -15.25
N VAL A 42 0.35 3.99 -15.21
CA VAL A 42 0.89 5.19 -14.57
C VAL A 42 0.44 6.44 -15.32
N GLU A 43 0.53 6.43 -16.65
CA GLU A 43 0.17 7.54 -17.54
C GLU A 43 -1.31 7.94 -17.44
N VAL A 44 -2.21 7.00 -17.13
CA VAL A 44 -3.63 7.30 -16.89
C VAL A 44 -3.88 7.75 -15.45
N LEU A 45 -3.23 7.12 -14.47
CA LEU A 45 -3.50 7.39 -13.06
C LEU A 45 -2.88 8.70 -12.56
N GLU A 46 -1.77 9.17 -13.14
CA GLU A 46 -1.17 10.45 -12.77
C GLU A 46 -2.09 11.65 -13.07
N PRO A 47 -2.56 11.87 -14.32
CA PRO A 47 -3.50 12.95 -14.62
C PRO A 47 -4.82 12.83 -13.85
N TRP A 48 -5.29 11.60 -13.63
CA TRP A 48 -6.50 11.36 -12.87
C TRP A 48 -6.36 11.83 -11.41
N ARG A 49 -5.22 11.54 -10.75
CA ARG A 49 -4.95 12.04 -9.39
C ARG A 49 -4.94 13.56 -9.33
N ASP A 50 -4.32 14.20 -10.30
CA ASP A 50 -4.23 15.65 -10.37
C ASP A 50 -5.61 16.27 -10.60
N HIS A 51 -6.47 15.62 -11.39
CA HIS A 51 -7.86 16.04 -11.58
C HIS A 51 -8.69 15.95 -10.30
N ILE A 52 -8.61 14.83 -9.58
CA ILE A 52 -9.31 14.67 -8.29
C ILE A 52 -8.78 15.67 -7.27
N GLN A 53 -7.45 15.86 -7.20
CA GLN A 53 -6.84 16.87 -6.33
C GLN A 53 -7.32 18.28 -6.67
N ALA A 54 -7.37 18.65 -7.95
CA ALA A 54 -7.86 19.94 -8.42
C ALA A 54 -9.31 20.18 -8.00
N THR A 55 -10.15 19.17 -8.13
CA THR A 55 -11.57 19.21 -7.76
C THR A 55 -11.77 19.40 -6.26
N HIS A 56 -10.86 18.85 -5.44
CA HIS A 56 -10.90 18.94 -3.99
C HIS A 56 -9.89 19.93 -3.39
N GLN A 57 -9.35 20.88 -4.19
CA GLN A 57 -8.33 21.87 -3.77
C GLN A 57 -8.70 22.64 -2.49
N ARG A 58 -9.99 22.76 -2.17
CA ARG A 58 -10.46 23.44 -0.96
C ARG A 58 -10.19 22.66 0.33
N TYR A 59 -9.93 21.35 0.22
CA TYR A 59 -9.82 20.42 1.36
C TYR A 59 -8.43 19.78 1.48
N PHE A 60 -7.66 19.71 0.38
CA PHE A 60 -6.35 19.08 0.37
C PHE A 60 -5.24 20.05 -0.01
N CYS A 61 -4.39 20.41 0.95
CA CYS A 61 -3.12 21.10 0.71
C CYS A 61 -2.04 20.16 0.14
N CYS A 62 -2.40 18.90 -0.14
CA CYS A 62 -1.48 17.87 -0.58
C CYS A 62 -1.56 17.67 -2.10
N THR A 63 -0.50 17.12 -2.67
CA THR A 63 -0.42 16.76 -4.10
C THR A 63 -1.29 15.54 -4.42
N GLY A 64 -1.42 15.18 -5.71
CA GLY A 64 -2.16 13.99 -6.16
C GLY A 64 -1.75 12.69 -5.46
N PHE A 65 -0.53 12.62 -4.91
CA PHE A 65 -0.04 11.54 -4.05
C PHE A 65 -0.95 11.26 -2.83
N ALA A 66 -1.60 12.28 -2.29
CA ALA A 66 -2.52 12.13 -1.16
C ALA A 66 -3.87 11.52 -1.57
N ILE A 67 -4.26 11.64 -2.83
CA ILE A 67 -5.45 10.99 -3.38
C ILE A 67 -5.16 9.50 -3.56
N LEU A 68 -4.08 9.19 -4.26
CA LEU A 68 -3.64 7.83 -4.51
C LEU A 68 -2.12 7.84 -4.42
N SER A 69 -1.54 6.98 -3.59
CA SER A 69 -0.08 6.94 -3.38
C SER A 69 0.62 6.16 -4.49
N ASP A 70 1.91 6.41 -4.70
CA ASP A 70 2.68 5.71 -5.75
C ASP A 70 2.70 4.20 -5.53
N LEU A 71 2.73 3.76 -4.27
CA LEU A 71 2.60 2.36 -3.92
C LEU A 71 1.28 1.74 -4.41
N LEU A 72 0.18 2.51 -4.40
CA LEU A 72 -1.10 2.05 -4.94
C LEU A 72 -1.08 2.06 -6.48
N VAL A 73 -0.42 3.01 -7.16
CA VAL A 73 -0.21 2.91 -8.63
C VAL A 73 0.51 1.62 -8.93
N GLU A 74 1.67 1.40 -8.30
CA GLU A 74 2.51 0.25 -8.58
C GLU A 74 1.74 -1.06 -8.36
N ARG A 75 0.89 -1.12 -7.33
CA ARG A 75 0.05 -2.29 -7.07
C ARG A 75 -1.00 -2.50 -8.15
N ILE A 76 -1.67 -1.45 -8.62
CA ILE A 76 -2.66 -1.54 -9.70
C ILE A 76 -1.95 -1.92 -11.01
N ALA A 77 -0.86 -1.23 -11.34
CA ALA A 77 -0.06 -1.42 -12.54
C ALA A 77 0.59 -2.81 -12.63
N SER A 78 0.80 -3.48 -11.50
CA SER A 78 1.39 -4.82 -11.43
C SER A 78 0.40 -5.95 -11.14
N ALA A 79 -0.90 -5.64 -11.01
CA ALA A 79 -1.93 -6.63 -10.69
C ALA A 79 -2.39 -7.47 -11.89
N GLY A 80 -2.26 -6.93 -13.11
CA GLY A 80 -2.83 -7.52 -14.32
C GLY A 80 -4.23 -6.97 -14.62
N PRO A 81 -5.01 -7.65 -15.48
CA PRO A 81 -6.29 -7.14 -15.97
C PRO A 81 -7.30 -6.87 -14.85
N ASN A 82 -7.79 -5.63 -14.78
CA ASN A 82 -8.74 -5.18 -13.77
C ASN A 82 -10.18 -5.17 -14.32
N HIS A 83 -10.73 -6.35 -14.64
CA HIS A 83 -12.08 -6.47 -15.21
C HIS A 83 -13.22 -6.41 -14.18
N ASN A 84 -12.88 -6.44 -12.89
CA ASN A 84 -13.87 -6.48 -11.82
C ASN A 84 -13.51 -5.47 -10.73
N GLN A 85 -14.45 -4.61 -10.41
CA GLN A 85 -14.30 -3.59 -9.38
C GLN A 85 -14.00 -4.19 -8.00
N ALA A 86 -14.63 -5.31 -7.63
CA ALA A 86 -14.35 -6.00 -6.38
C ALA A 86 -12.93 -6.59 -6.33
N TYR A 87 -12.39 -6.97 -7.50
CA TYR A 87 -11.00 -7.39 -7.61
C TYR A 87 -10.05 -6.21 -7.43
N LEU A 88 -10.31 -5.08 -8.09
CA LEU A 88 -9.52 -3.86 -7.93
C LEU A 88 -9.49 -3.40 -6.45
N LYS A 89 -10.65 -3.41 -5.77
CA LYS A 89 -10.75 -3.11 -4.33
C LYS A 89 -9.84 -4.01 -3.49
N ARG A 90 -9.81 -5.31 -3.82
CA ARG A 90 -8.97 -6.29 -3.13
C ARG A 90 -7.47 -6.06 -3.40
N VAL A 91 -7.10 -5.73 -4.63
CA VAL A 91 -5.71 -5.46 -5.03
C VAL A 91 -5.15 -4.26 -4.28
N MET A 92 -5.91 -3.16 -4.26
CA MET A 92 -5.55 -1.93 -3.58
C MET A 92 -5.51 -2.10 -2.07
N GLY A 93 -6.43 -2.91 -1.52
CA GLY A 93 -6.62 -3.03 -0.08
C GLY A 93 -7.37 -1.81 0.49
N PRO A 94 -7.22 -1.54 1.80
CA PRO A 94 -7.89 -0.40 2.42
C PRO A 94 -7.43 0.93 1.79
N TRP A 95 -8.37 1.65 1.20
CA TRP A 95 -8.16 3.00 0.67
C TRP A 95 -9.37 3.85 1.07
N GLY A 96 -9.13 4.90 1.85
CA GLY A 96 -10.19 5.67 2.52
C GLY A 96 -11.10 6.45 1.58
N LEU A 97 -10.70 6.63 0.33
CA LEU A 97 -11.48 7.33 -0.70
C LEU A 97 -12.26 6.37 -1.62
N TRP A 98 -12.23 5.06 -1.34
CA TRP A 98 -12.89 4.06 -2.18
C TRP A 98 -14.37 4.36 -2.38
N ASP A 99 -15.09 4.72 -1.32
CA ASP A 99 -16.54 4.92 -1.40
C ASP A 99 -16.93 6.20 -2.17
N ILE A 100 -15.96 7.07 -2.48
CA ILE A 100 -16.17 8.34 -3.19
C ILE A 100 -15.65 8.23 -4.64
N HIS A 101 -14.46 7.66 -4.82
CA HIS A 101 -13.73 7.66 -6.09
C HIS A 101 -13.48 6.25 -6.64
N GLY A 102 -13.94 5.19 -5.98
CA GLY A 102 -13.67 3.81 -6.37
C GLY A 102 -14.33 3.39 -7.68
N ASP A 103 -15.51 3.94 -8.00
CA ASP A 103 -16.21 3.70 -9.26
C ASP A 103 -15.45 4.38 -10.41
N ASP A 104 -15.17 5.68 -10.28
CA ASP A 104 -14.43 6.47 -11.26
C ASP A 104 -13.02 5.92 -11.51
N LEU A 105 -12.31 5.52 -10.45
CA LEU A 105 -11.01 4.85 -10.58
C LEU A 105 -11.13 3.55 -11.38
N PHE A 106 -12.17 2.74 -11.12
CA PHE A 106 -12.39 1.50 -11.86
C PHE A 106 -12.69 1.77 -13.33
N ASP A 107 -13.49 2.78 -13.65
CA ASP A 107 -13.81 3.14 -15.03
C ASP A 107 -12.56 3.56 -15.82
N ASN A 108 -11.63 4.27 -15.19
CA ASN A 108 -10.36 4.65 -15.81
C ASN A 108 -9.44 3.44 -16.03
N VAL A 109 -9.33 2.55 -15.05
CA VAL A 109 -8.38 1.42 -15.09
C VAL A 109 -8.92 0.24 -15.92
N SER A 110 -10.24 0.04 -15.97
CA SER A 110 -10.86 -1.08 -16.71
C SER A 110 -10.78 -0.91 -18.23
N GLN A 111 -10.57 0.31 -18.72
CA GLN A 111 -10.34 0.62 -20.13
C GLN A 111 -8.92 0.31 -20.59
N LEU A 112 -8.00 0.08 -19.66
CA LEU A 112 -6.61 -0.22 -19.96
C LEU A 112 -6.45 -1.71 -20.31
N ASP A 113 -5.80 -1.98 -21.44
CA ASP A 113 -5.35 -3.32 -21.77
C ASP A 113 -4.10 -3.66 -20.96
N ILE A 114 -4.31 -4.19 -19.76
CA ILE A 114 -3.24 -4.57 -18.83
C ILE A 114 -2.94 -6.06 -19.05
N PRO A 115 -1.80 -6.45 -19.66
CA PRO A 115 -1.44 -7.85 -19.83
C PRO A 115 -1.53 -8.67 -18.53
N PRO A 116 -1.86 -9.97 -18.66
CA PRO A 116 -1.82 -10.90 -17.54
C PRO A 116 -0.48 -10.84 -16.82
N ARG A 117 -0.53 -10.94 -15.49
CA ARG A 117 0.64 -10.84 -14.65
C ARG A 117 1.67 -11.91 -15.00
N GLU A 118 2.79 -11.48 -15.56
CA GLU A 118 3.93 -12.37 -15.80
C GLU A 118 4.54 -12.80 -14.46
N ALA A 119 4.79 -14.10 -14.32
CA ALA A 119 5.53 -14.60 -13.17
C ALA A 119 6.95 -14.04 -13.22
N ARG A 120 7.38 -13.37 -12.16
CA ARG A 120 8.76 -12.87 -12.08
C ARG A 120 9.73 -14.05 -12.27
N PRO A 121 10.77 -13.94 -13.12
CA PRO A 121 11.75 -15.00 -13.29
C PRO A 121 12.29 -15.41 -11.92
N LYS A 122 12.27 -16.72 -11.62
CA LYS A 122 12.98 -17.24 -10.46
C LYS A 122 14.45 -17.01 -10.75
N THR A 123 15.09 -16.10 -10.01
CA THR A 123 16.55 -16.03 -10.00
C THR A 123 17.03 -17.39 -9.49
N ASP A 124 17.62 -18.19 -10.39
CA ASP A 124 18.36 -19.36 -9.97
C ASP A 124 19.43 -18.92 -8.96
N PRO A 125 19.64 -19.66 -7.86
CA PRO A 125 20.76 -19.38 -6.98
C PRO A 125 22.04 -19.48 -7.79
N SER A 126 22.73 -18.34 -7.93
CA SER A 126 24.03 -18.27 -8.59
C SER A 126 25.00 -19.25 -7.93
N PRO A 127 25.84 -19.98 -8.70
CA PRO A 127 26.72 -21.04 -8.20
C PRO A 127 27.79 -20.54 -7.22
#